data_AF-A0A1T4SIX1-F1
#
_entry.id   AF-A0A1T4SIX1-F1
#
_cell.length_a   1.000
_cell.length_b   1.000
_cell.length_c   1.000
_cell.angle_alpha   90.00
_cell.angle_beta   90.00
_cell.angle_gamma   90.00
#
_symmetry.space_group_name_H-M   'P 1'
#
loop_
_entity.id
_entity.type
_entity.pdbx_description
1 polymer ?
#
loop_
_entity_poly.entity_id
_entity_poly.type
_entity_poly.pdbx_seq_one_letter_code
_entity_poly.pdbx_strand_id
1 'polypeptide(L)'
;MKFLDDLTKYLDWDVKKSIYSRTEAFYRQLTYMKEQDNDMLSLLYKRGWNDQKLHVIFALNSFYQLVLGPLASSALNISATGVGATIPIKYGNTIKFDKSRNRKISNANSDFFVMLSRLGISPLLVNYSSTNDIIFNIHRGLLEDER
;
A
#
# COMPACT_ATOMS: atom_id res chain seq x y z
N MET A 1 -12.44 -1.15 -11.35
CA MET A 1 -12.09 0.26 -11.04
C MET A 1 -12.85 0.83 -9.84
N LYS A 2 -14.13 0.49 -9.63
CA LYS A 2 -14.94 0.98 -8.48
C LYS A 2 -14.23 1.01 -7.11
N PHE A 3 -13.49 -0.06 -6.76
CA PHE A 3 -12.73 -0.12 -5.50
C PHE A 3 -11.66 0.98 -5.38
N LEU A 4 -10.94 1.27 -6.47
CA LEU A 4 -9.91 2.30 -6.48
C LEU A 4 -10.53 3.71 -6.44
N ASP A 5 -11.68 3.88 -7.09
CA ASP A 5 -12.46 5.12 -7.03
C ASP A 5 -12.90 5.41 -5.59
N ASP A 6 -13.38 4.40 -4.87
CA ASP A 6 -13.77 4.50 -3.46
C ASP A 6 -12.56 4.81 -2.56
N LEU A 7 -11.44 4.11 -2.75
CA LEU A 7 -10.22 4.27 -1.95
C LEU A 7 -9.61 5.67 -2.12
N THR A 8 -9.74 6.25 -3.32
CA THR A 8 -9.13 7.54 -3.67
C THR A 8 -10.12 8.71 -3.68
N LYS A 9 -11.40 8.49 -3.32
CA LYS A 9 -12.50 9.46 -3.48
C LYS A 9 -12.19 10.86 -2.94
N TYR A 10 -11.52 10.95 -1.80
CA TYR A 10 -11.23 12.20 -1.09
C TYR A 10 -9.84 12.77 -1.35
N LEU A 11 -9.07 12.19 -2.28
CA LEU A 11 -7.73 12.66 -2.61
C LEU A 11 -7.76 13.71 -3.72
N ASP A 12 -6.72 14.53 -3.80
CA ASP A 12 -6.52 15.45 -4.91
C ASP A 12 -6.27 14.69 -6.22
N TRP A 13 -6.70 15.26 -7.34
CA TRP A 13 -6.67 14.60 -8.64
C TRP A 13 -5.27 14.10 -9.03
N ASP A 14 -4.21 14.87 -8.75
CA ASP A 14 -2.83 14.47 -9.03
C ASP A 14 -2.40 13.23 -8.24
N VAL A 15 -2.81 13.12 -6.98
CA VAL A 15 -2.55 11.96 -6.13
C VAL A 15 -3.34 10.76 -6.65
N LYS A 16 -4.63 10.95 -7.00
CA LYS A 16 -5.43 9.88 -7.62
C LYS A 16 -4.73 9.38 -8.89
N LYS A 17 -4.40 10.27 -9.81
CA LYS A 17 -3.74 9.92 -11.08
C LYS A 17 -2.44 9.13 -10.84
N SER A 18 -1.65 9.51 -9.84
CA SER A 18 -0.42 8.80 -9.47
C SER A 18 -0.71 7.38 -8.98
N ILE A 19 -1.71 7.20 -8.12
CA ILE A 19 -2.14 5.88 -7.63
C ILE A 19 -2.63 5.00 -8.78
N TYR A 20 -3.45 5.54 -9.68
CA TYR A 20 -3.94 4.80 -10.86
C TYR A 20 -2.77 4.40 -11.75
N SER A 21 -1.87 5.33 -12.08
CA SER A 21 -0.72 5.04 -12.93
C SER A 21 0.18 3.96 -12.34
N ARG A 22 0.41 3.96 -11.02
CA ARG A 22 1.20 2.92 -10.35
C ARG A 22 0.50 1.57 -10.36
N THR A 23 -0.81 1.56 -10.10
CA THR A 23 -1.63 0.34 -10.12
C THR A 23 -1.65 -0.28 -11.53
N GLU A 24 -1.82 0.54 -12.56
CA GLU A 24 -1.77 0.11 -13.96
C GLU A 24 -0.39 -0.40 -14.37
N ALA A 25 0.69 0.19 -13.86
CA ALA A 25 2.04 -0.31 -14.10
C ALA A 25 2.23 -1.72 -13.51
N PHE A 26 1.75 -1.96 -12.28
CA PHE A 26 1.77 -3.29 -11.69
C PHE A 26 0.96 -4.30 -12.50
N TYR A 27 -0.21 -3.90 -12.99
CA TYR A 27 -1.06 -4.75 -13.81
C TYR A 27 -0.39 -5.12 -15.14
N ARG A 28 0.24 -4.16 -15.83
CA ARG A 28 1.03 -4.46 -17.04
C ARG A 28 2.17 -5.44 -16.77
N GLN A 29 2.86 -5.28 -15.64
CA GLN A 29 3.90 -6.21 -15.23
C GLN A 29 3.33 -7.61 -14.94
N LEU A 30 2.15 -7.70 -14.32
CA LEU A 30 1.45 -8.97 -14.13
C LEU A 30 1.10 -9.63 -15.48
N THR A 31 0.55 -8.87 -16.43
CA THR A 31 0.24 -9.36 -17.78
C THR A 31 1.49 -9.90 -18.47
N TYR A 32 2.59 -9.15 -18.43
CA TYR A 32 3.86 -9.61 -18.97
C TYR A 32 4.34 -10.91 -18.31
N MET A 33 4.26 -11.03 -16.98
CA MET A 33 4.62 -12.26 -16.28
C MET A 33 3.74 -13.46 -16.68
N LYS A 34 2.47 -13.22 -17.02
CA LYS A 34 1.57 -14.27 -17.55
C LYS A 34 1.98 -14.71 -18.95
N GLU A 35 2.34 -13.78 -19.82
CA GLU A 35 2.83 -14.07 -21.18
C GLU A 35 4.15 -14.86 -21.18
N GLN A 36 4.92 -14.78 -20.10
CA GLN A 36 6.16 -15.54 -19.92
C GLN A 36 5.96 -16.89 -19.20
N ASP A 37 4.72 -17.37 -19.05
CA ASP A 37 4.38 -18.64 -18.38
C ASP A 37 5.05 -18.79 -16.99
N ASN A 38 5.07 -17.71 -16.20
CA ASN A 38 5.76 -17.70 -14.91
C ASN A 38 5.24 -18.79 -13.94
N ASP A 39 6.14 -19.66 -13.48
CA ASP A 39 5.81 -20.79 -12.59
C ASP A 39 5.15 -20.37 -11.28
N MET A 40 5.58 -19.24 -10.70
CA MET A 40 5.01 -18.74 -9.43
C MET A 40 3.55 -18.32 -9.62
N LEU A 41 3.23 -17.65 -10.72
CA LEU A 41 1.85 -17.29 -11.07
C LEU A 41 0.99 -18.53 -11.33
N SER A 42 1.54 -19.52 -12.03
CA SER A 42 0.86 -20.79 -12.28
C SER A 42 0.48 -21.50 -10.98
N LEU A 43 1.37 -21.55 -9.98
CA LEU A 43 1.06 -22.13 -8.67
C LEU A 43 0.04 -21.29 -7.90
N LEU A 44 0.19 -19.96 -7.90
CA LEU A 44 -0.76 -19.05 -7.25
C LEU A 44 -2.19 -19.28 -7.74
N TYR A 45 -2.39 -19.35 -9.06
CA TYR A 45 -3.71 -19.57 -9.65
C TYR A 45 -4.27 -20.95 -9.31
N LYS A 46 -3.45 -22.01 -9.29
CA LYS A 46 -3.87 -23.33 -8.80
C LYS A 46 -4.32 -23.31 -7.34
N ARG A 47 -3.77 -22.40 -6.52
CA ARG A 47 -4.14 -22.17 -5.12
C ARG A 47 -5.28 -21.15 -4.95
N GLY A 48 -6.01 -20.84 -6.01
CA GLY A 48 -7.21 -20.00 -5.95
C GLY A 48 -6.94 -18.49 -5.90
N TRP A 49 -5.72 -18.06 -6.19
CA TRP A 49 -5.46 -16.65 -6.52
C TRP A 49 -6.00 -16.32 -7.91
N ASN A 50 -6.29 -15.05 -8.15
CA ASN A 50 -6.73 -14.56 -9.45
C ASN A 50 -6.31 -13.10 -9.63
N ASP A 51 -6.46 -12.61 -10.86
CA ASP A 51 -6.07 -11.24 -11.23
C ASP A 51 -6.81 -10.19 -10.42
N GLN A 52 -8.07 -10.45 -10.03
CA GLN A 52 -8.85 -9.52 -9.21
C GLN A 52 -8.25 -9.36 -7.81
N LYS A 53 -7.87 -10.45 -7.14
CA LYS A 53 -7.21 -10.42 -5.83
C LYS A 53 -5.87 -9.69 -5.90
N LEU A 54 -5.07 -9.99 -6.93
CA LEU A 54 -3.78 -9.32 -7.15
C LEU A 54 -3.96 -7.82 -7.43
N HIS A 55 -4.97 -7.46 -8.22
CA HIS A 55 -5.28 -6.05 -8.51
C HIS A 55 -5.69 -5.28 -7.24
N VAL A 56 -6.46 -5.90 -6.34
CA VAL A 56 -6.77 -5.30 -5.01
C VAL A 56 -5.49 -5.06 -4.21
N ILE A 57 -4.54 -6.00 -4.21
CA ILE A 57 -3.25 -5.83 -3.54
C ILE A 57 -2.45 -4.69 -4.17
N PHE A 58 -2.40 -4.59 -5.49
CA PHE A 58 -1.69 -3.51 -6.19
C PHE A 58 -2.27 -2.13 -5.89
N ALA A 59 -3.61 -2.04 -5.82
CA ALA A 59 -4.31 -0.82 -5.42
C ALA A 59 -3.97 -0.41 -3.98
N LEU A 60 -4.03 -1.36 -3.03
CA LEU A 60 -3.70 -1.14 -1.62
C LEU A 60 -2.23 -0.77 -1.42
N ASN A 61 -1.31 -1.46 -2.11
CA ASN A 61 0.11 -1.13 -2.12
C ASN A 61 0.34 0.29 -2.65
N SER A 62 -0.26 0.63 -3.80
CA SER A 62 -0.09 1.95 -4.42
C SER A 62 -0.63 3.07 -3.52
N PHE A 63 -1.79 2.88 -2.92
CA PHE A 63 -2.35 3.83 -1.96
C PHE A 63 -1.47 3.99 -0.72
N TYR A 64 -0.99 2.87 -0.15
CA TYR A 64 -0.10 2.93 1.01
C TYR A 64 1.21 3.66 0.68
N GLN A 65 1.90 3.28 -0.38
CA GLN A 65 3.20 3.84 -0.77
C GLN A 65 3.13 5.34 -1.10
N LEU A 66 2.04 5.80 -1.72
CA LEU A 66 1.91 7.19 -2.16
C LEU A 66 1.23 8.10 -1.13
N VAL A 67 0.44 7.56 -0.20
CA VAL A 67 -0.37 8.35 0.73
C VAL A 67 -0.04 8.02 2.18
N LEU A 68 -0.41 6.83 2.65
CA LEU A 68 -0.33 6.53 4.09
C LEU A 68 1.11 6.37 4.59
N GLY A 69 1.99 5.71 3.84
CA GLY A 69 3.40 5.51 4.20
C GLY A 69 4.16 6.82 4.40
N PRO A 70 4.09 7.77 3.45
CA PRO A 70 4.67 9.11 3.62
C PRO A 70 4.05 9.88 4.79
N LEU A 71 2.73 9.84 4.94
CA LEU A 71 2.05 10.50 6.06
C LEU A 71 2.48 9.91 7.41
N ALA A 72 2.50 8.59 7.53
CA ALA A 72 2.92 7.87 8.72
C ALA A 72 4.37 8.20 9.08
N SER A 73 5.27 8.18 8.09
CA SER A 73 6.66 8.59 8.27
C SER A 73 6.78 10.02 8.80
N SER A 74 5.97 10.95 8.27
CA SER A 74 5.94 12.34 8.73
C SER A 74 5.40 12.51 10.16
N ALA A 75 4.64 11.54 10.66
CA ALA A 75 4.03 11.58 11.99
C ALA A 75 4.95 11.04 13.10
N LEU A 76 6.01 10.29 12.76
CA LEU A 76 6.92 9.64 13.72
C LEU A 76 7.76 10.64 14.55
N ASN A 77 8.09 11.81 13.99
CA ASN A 77 9.09 12.74 14.55
C ASN A 77 8.53 13.87 15.44
N ILE A 78 7.31 13.72 15.97
CA ILE A 78 6.80 14.59 17.06
C ILE A 78 6.57 13.72 18.31
N SER A 79 7.48 12.79 18.57
CA SER A 79 7.71 12.29 19.92
C SER A 79 8.29 13.45 20.75
N ALA A 80 8.18 13.38 22.07
CA ALA A 80 8.40 14.50 23.00
C ALA A 80 9.81 15.14 23.01
N THR A 81 10.72 14.72 22.12
CA THR A 81 12.10 15.19 21.99
C THR A 81 12.47 15.29 20.49
N GLY A 82 12.49 16.51 19.96
CA GLY A 82 12.89 16.80 18.56
C GLY A 82 12.47 18.20 18.12
N VAL A 83 13.10 18.73 17.07
CA VAL A 83 12.85 20.10 16.55
C VAL A 83 11.37 20.35 16.22
N GLY A 84 10.64 19.32 15.78
CA GLY A 84 9.21 19.37 15.49
C GLY A 84 8.28 19.33 16.72
N ALA A 85 8.80 19.05 17.93
CA ALA A 85 8.02 19.03 19.17
C ALA A 85 7.85 20.43 19.79
N THR A 86 8.82 21.31 19.60
CA THR A 86 8.84 22.69 20.12
C THR A 86 8.47 23.73 19.07
N ILE A 87 8.73 23.47 17.78
CA ILE A 87 8.44 24.40 16.69
C ILE A 87 7.52 23.71 15.68
N PRO A 88 6.25 24.16 15.52
CA PRO A 88 5.38 23.61 14.50
C PRO A 88 5.99 23.86 13.13
N ILE A 89 6.42 22.79 12.46
CA ILE A 89 6.85 22.87 11.07
C ILE A 89 5.60 23.19 10.24
N LYS A 90 5.72 24.18 9.36
CA LYS A 90 4.68 24.52 8.37
C LYS A 90 5.22 24.18 7.00
N TYR A 91 4.50 23.37 6.24
CA TYR A 91 4.75 23.21 4.81
C TYR A 91 3.63 23.93 4.06
N GLY A 92 3.97 25.07 3.44
CA GLY A 92 2.99 26.00 2.89
C GLY A 92 2.03 26.58 3.94
N ASN A 93 0.87 27.06 3.49
CA ASN A 93 -0.16 27.66 4.36
C ASN A 93 -1.12 26.64 4.98
N THR A 94 -1.07 25.37 4.56
CA THR A 94 -2.13 24.38 4.81
C THR A 94 -1.73 23.27 5.78
N ILE A 95 -0.45 22.89 5.88
CA ILE A 95 -0.04 21.73 6.69
C ILE A 95 0.63 22.21 7.99
N LYS A 96 -0.07 22.04 9.11
CA LYS A 96 0.52 22.10 10.46
C LYS A 96 0.85 20.69 10.93
N PHE A 97 2.12 20.45 11.21
CA PHE A 97 2.59 19.23 11.85
C PHE A 97 2.42 19.39 13.38
N ASP A 98 1.35 18.83 13.94
CA ASP A 98 1.04 18.88 15.38
C ASP A 98 0.66 17.49 15.95
N LYS A 99 0.60 17.40 17.28
CA LYS A 99 0.28 16.15 18.00
C LYS A 99 -1.10 15.58 17.62
N SER A 100 -2.08 16.44 17.33
CA SER A 100 -3.45 16.01 16.99
C SER A 100 -3.49 15.36 15.61
N ARG A 101 -2.90 16.01 14.60
CA ARG A 101 -2.72 15.46 13.25
C ARG A 101 -1.96 14.15 13.29
N ASN A 102 -0.85 14.09 14.01
CA ASN A 102 -0.02 12.89 14.07
C ASN A 102 -0.76 11.71 14.69
N ARG A 103 -1.55 11.93 15.75
CA ARG A 103 -2.41 10.89 16.33
C ARG A 103 -3.42 10.37 15.32
N LYS A 104 -4.07 11.26 14.54
CA LYS A 104 -5.01 10.85 13.48
C LYS A 104 -4.33 9.99 12.41
N ILE A 105 -3.14 10.38 11.97
CA ILE A 105 -2.36 9.63 10.99
C ILE A 105 -1.93 8.26 11.53
N SER A 106 -1.42 8.22 12.77
CA SER A 106 -1.00 6.97 13.42
C SER A 106 -2.17 6.00 13.56
N ASN A 107 -3.34 6.48 13.97
CA ASN A 107 -4.56 5.69 14.03
C ASN A 107 -4.96 5.18 12.64
N ALA A 108 -5.00 6.05 11.62
CA ALA A 108 -5.33 5.65 10.25
C ALA A 108 -4.36 4.59 9.69
N ASN A 109 -3.07 4.71 9.99
CA ASN A 109 -2.06 3.71 9.62
C ASN A 109 -2.33 2.36 10.31
N SER A 110 -2.62 2.39 11.62
CA SER A 110 -2.98 1.18 12.37
C SER A 110 -4.26 0.53 11.83
N ASP A 111 -5.30 1.32 11.59
CA ASP A 111 -6.59 0.85 11.07
C ASP A 111 -6.43 0.23 9.67
N PHE A 112 -5.55 0.81 8.83
CA PHE A 112 -5.21 0.25 7.53
C PHE A 112 -4.59 -1.14 7.65
N PHE A 113 -3.61 -1.34 8.53
CA PHE A 113 -3.01 -2.67 8.73
C PHE A 113 -3.99 -3.67 9.34
N VAL A 114 -4.86 -3.25 10.26
CA VAL A 114 -5.95 -4.10 10.80
C VAL A 114 -6.89 -4.53 9.68
N MET A 115 -7.25 -3.63 8.77
CA MET A 115 -8.07 -3.95 7.59
C MET A 115 -7.37 -4.97 6.70
N LEU A 116 -6.07 -4.81 6.40
CA LEU A 116 -5.31 -5.79 5.61
C LEU A 116 -5.36 -7.18 6.25
N SER A 117 -5.11 -7.28 7.55
CA SER A 117 -5.16 -8.55 8.27
C SER A 117 -6.54 -9.20 8.22
N ARG A 118 -7.63 -8.42 8.34
CA ARG A 118 -9.01 -8.93 8.22
C ARG A 118 -9.32 -9.45 6.82
N LEU A 119 -8.68 -8.89 5.79
CA LEU A 119 -8.80 -9.36 4.41
C LEU A 119 -7.87 -10.55 4.10
N GLY A 120 -7.10 -11.04 5.07
CA GLY A 120 -6.10 -12.09 4.85
C GLY A 120 -4.91 -11.63 4.01
N ILE A 121 -4.67 -10.32 3.92
CA ILE A 121 -3.56 -9.74 3.16
C ILE A 121 -2.41 -9.48 4.12
N SER A 122 -1.24 -10.06 3.84
CA SER A 122 -0.05 -9.83 4.65
C SER A 122 0.36 -8.34 4.60
N PRO A 123 0.57 -7.69 5.77
CA PRO A 123 1.08 -6.32 5.87
C PRO A 123 2.38 -6.06 5.12
N LEU A 124 3.19 -7.10 4.88
CA LEU A 124 4.44 -6.97 4.14
C LEU A 124 4.21 -6.60 2.67
N LEU A 125 3.09 -7.04 2.10
CA LEU A 125 2.81 -6.88 0.66
C LEU A 125 2.68 -5.42 0.22
N VAL A 126 2.26 -4.53 1.12
CA VAL A 126 2.16 -3.09 0.81
C VAL A 126 3.51 -2.37 0.85
N ASN A 127 4.57 -3.02 1.33
CA ASN A 127 5.92 -2.45 1.42
C ASN A 127 6.80 -2.77 0.20
N TYR A 128 6.41 -3.72 -0.64
CA TYR A 128 7.19 -4.09 -1.82
C TYR A 128 7.03 -3.07 -2.96
N SER A 129 8.13 -2.89 -3.72
CA SER A 129 8.21 -1.87 -4.77
C SER A 129 7.82 -2.38 -6.15
N SER A 130 7.90 -3.70 -6.40
CA SER A 130 7.65 -4.33 -7.71
C SER A 130 6.56 -5.42 -7.66
N THR A 131 5.91 -5.69 -8.81
CA THR A 131 4.97 -6.82 -8.91
C THR A 131 5.66 -8.14 -8.61
N ASN A 132 6.89 -8.33 -9.10
CA ASN A 132 7.62 -9.58 -8.90
C ASN A 132 7.85 -9.88 -7.41
N ASP A 133 8.21 -8.88 -6.61
CA ASP A 133 8.41 -9.05 -5.17
C ASP A 133 7.10 -9.42 -4.46
N ILE A 134 5.99 -8.79 -4.85
CA ILE A 134 4.66 -9.11 -4.31
C ILE A 134 4.31 -10.57 -4.65
N ILE A 135 4.43 -10.96 -5.91
CA ILE A 135 4.12 -12.33 -6.37
C ILE A 135 5.01 -13.36 -5.68
N PHE A 136 6.32 -13.11 -5.62
CA PHE A 136 7.28 -13.98 -4.96
C PHE A 136 6.94 -14.20 -3.49
N ASN A 137 6.58 -13.14 -2.75
CA ASN A 137 6.28 -13.27 -1.32
C ASN A 137 4.94 -13.96 -1.06
N ILE A 138 3.93 -13.77 -1.92
CA ILE A 138 2.68 -14.55 -1.82
C ILE A 138 2.98 -16.03 -2.11
N HIS A 139 3.73 -16.31 -3.17
CA HIS A 139 4.14 -17.67 -3.53
C HIS A 139 4.93 -18.35 -2.40
N ARG A 140 5.89 -17.64 -1.82
CA ARG A 140 6.69 -18.14 -0.69
C ARG A 140 5.83 -18.45 0.53
N GLY A 141 4.87 -17.58 0.87
CA GLY A 141 3.94 -17.83 1.97
C GLY A 141 3.14 -19.12 1.79
N LEU A 142 2.68 -19.40 0.57
CA LEU A 142 1.98 -20.66 0.27
C LEU A 142 2.86 -21.90 0.47
N LEU A 143 4.15 -21.82 0.15
CA LEU A 143 5.08 -22.94 0.37
C LEU A 143 5.42 -23.17 1.84
N GLU A 144 5.39 -22.11 2.66
CA GLU A 144 5.61 -22.19 4.10
C GLU A 144 4.39 -22.79 4.83
N ASP A 145 3.17 -22.52 4.37
CA ASP A 145 1.92 -23.09 4.91
C ASP A 145 1.74 -24.60 4.63
N GLU A 146 2.50 -25.16 3.67
CA GLU A 146 2.46 -26.58 3.28
C GLU A 146 3.44 -27.47 4.08
N ARG A 147 4.26 -26.88 4.97
CA ARG A 147 5.24 -27.58 5.80
C ARG A 147 4.78 -27.74 7.23
#